data_AF-A0A2J4XX22-F1
#
_entry.id   AF-A0A2J4XX22-F1
#
_cell.length_a   1.000
_cell.length_b   1.000
_cell.length_c   1.000
_cell.angle_alpha   90.00
_cell.angle_beta   90.00
_cell.angle_gamma   90.00
#
_symmetry.space_group_name_H-M   'P 1'
#
loop_
_entity.id
_entity.type
_entity.pdbx_description
1 polymer ?
#
loop_
_entity_poly.entity_id
_entity_poly.type
_entity_poly.pdbx_seq_one_letter_code
_entity_poly.pdbx_strand_id
1 'polypeptide(L)'
;SMHMHGISQQASNLGIQWHVIAMYGPGFFTGKLINRFGARRINAAGLVLLLLSVMVGLAGIDVMHYWLSLILLGIGWNFGFTGASAQIMDFHRPEEKTQVQSLNDFIVFGVMMIGSFSSGALMNLFGWNAVLWGSLVPVAVALIALLAGRRPTLRG
;
A
#
# COMPACT_ATOMS: atom_id res chain seq x y z
N SER A 1 0.94 -16.44 -14.05
CA SER A 1 0.92 -17.92 -13.97
C SER A 1 0.24 -18.33 -12.67
N MET A 2 -1.10 -18.39 -12.65
CA MET A 2 -1.93 -18.81 -11.50
C MET A 2 -2.58 -20.19 -11.73
N HIS A 3 -2.07 -20.96 -12.71
CA HIS A 3 -2.49 -22.35 -12.93
C HIS A 3 -1.89 -23.32 -11.91
N MET A 4 -0.93 -22.88 -11.08
CA MET A 4 -0.08 -23.78 -10.29
C MET A 4 -0.63 -24.13 -8.89
N HIS A 5 -1.74 -23.53 -8.40
CA HIS A 5 -2.17 -23.68 -7.00
C HIS A 5 -3.66 -24.08 -6.80
N GLY A 6 -4.35 -24.57 -7.83
CA GLY A 6 -5.71 -25.14 -7.66
C GLY A 6 -6.84 -24.14 -7.36
N ILE A 7 -6.57 -22.84 -7.41
CA ILE A 7 -7.60 -21.80 -7.33
C ILE A 7 -8.26 -21.65 -8.70
N SER A 8 -9.59 -21.77 -8.76
CA SER A 8 -10.32 -21.59 -10.03
C SER A 8 -10.11 -20.17 -10.57
N GLN A 9 -10.02 -20.03 -11.90
CA GLN A 9 -9.86 -18.72 -12.56
C GLN A 9 -10.92 -17.71 -12.08
N GLN A 10 -12.13 -18.19 -11.78
CA GLN A 10 -13.21 -17.39 -11.20
C GLN A 10 -12.87 -16.84 -9.81
N ALA A 11 -12.30 -17.65 -8.92
CA ALA A 11 -11.92 -17.21 -7.59
C ALA A 11 -10.78 -16.18 -7.61
N SER A 12 -9.81 -16.31 -8.51
CA SER A 12 -8.77 -15.30 -8.70
C SER A 12 -9.34 -13.98 -9.24
N ASN A 13 -10.24 -14.05 -10.22
CA ASN A 13 -10.89 -12.88 -10.79
C ASN A 13 -11.74 -12.13 -9.76
N LEU A 14 -12.50 -12.86 -8.92
CA LEU A 14 -13.28 -12.28 -7.83
C LEU A 14 -12.40 -11.58 -6.80
N GLY A 15 -11.24 -12.16 -6.46
CA GLY A 15 -10.27 -11.53 -5.57
C GLY A 15 -9.78 -10.18 -6.10
N ILE A 16 -9.46 -10.09 -7.39
CA ILE A 16 -9.03 -8.83 -8.02
C ILE A 16 -10.17 -7.80 -8.06
N GLN A 17 -11.41 -8.22 -8.32
CA GLN A 17 -12.56 -7.31 -8.27
C GLN A 17 -12.73 -6.70 -6.88
N TRP A 18 -12.69 -7.54 -5.84
CA TRP A 18 -12.74 -7.07 -4.45
C TRP A 18 -11.55 -6.18 -4.09
N HIS A 19 -10.34 -6.48 -4.61
CA HIS A 19 -9.17 -5.63 -4.43
C HIS A 19 -9.38 -4.22 -4.99
N VAL A 20 -9.89 -4.10 -6.21
CA VAL A 20 -10.14 -2.79 -6.85
C VAL A 20 -11.21 -2.02 -6.07
N ILE A 21 -12.28 -2.69 -5.63
CA ILE A 21 -13.30 -2.07 -4.76
C ILE A 21 -12.67 -1.60 -3.45
N ALA A 22 -11.82 -2.41 -2.83
CA ALA A 22 -11.12 -2.07 -1.59
C ALA A 22 -10.08 -0.95 -1.77
N MET A 23 -9.54 -0.75 -2.98
CA MET A 23 -8.58 0.30 -3.30
C MET A 23 -9.25 1.67 -3.45
N TYR A 24 -10.42 1.75 -4.09
CA TYR A 24 -11.10 3.02 -4.38
C TYR A 24 -12.28 3.31 -3.45
N GLY A 25 -12.95 2.28 -2.94
CA GLY A 25 -14.13 2.38 -2.07
C GLY A 25 -13.88 3.14 -0.76
N PRO A 26 -12.76 2.92 -0.05
CA PRO A 26 -12.45 3.70 1.15
C PRO A 26 -12.28 5.18 0.86
N GLY A 27 -11.81 5.55 -0.34
CA GLY A 27 -11.50 6.93 -0.75
C GLY A 27 -12.63 7.93 -0.50
N PHE A 28 -13.90 7.49 -0.60
CA PHE A 28 -15.08 8.32 -0.29
C PHE A 28 -15.14 8.78 1.18
N PHE A 29 -14.55 8.01 2.08
CA PHE A 29 -14.53 8.28 3.52
C PHE A 29 -13.14 8.71 4.01
N THR A 30 -12.07 8.32 3.32
CA THR A 30 -10.68 8.60 3.73
C THR A 30 -10.44 10.09 3.93
N GLY A 31 -10.98 10.95 3.07
CA GLY A 31 -10.88 12.41 3.24
C GLY A 31 -11.52 12.92 4.55
N LYS A 32 -12.70 12.40 4.93
CA LYS A 32 -13.35 12.73 6.22
C LYS A 32 -12.53 12.20 7.41
N LEU A 33 -11.97 10.99 7.26
CA LEU A 33 -11.11 10.38 8.28
C LEU A 33 -9.81 11.17 8.49
N ILE A 34 -9.19 11.65 7.42
CA ILE A 34 -7.99 12.50 7.47
C ILE A 34 -8.31 13.82 8.17
N ASN A 35 -9.42 14.48 7.82
CA ASN A 35 -9.84 15.71 8.49
C ASN A 35 -10.13 15.51 9.99
N ARG A 36 -10.62 14.33 10.40
CA ARG A 36 -10.97 14.04 11.80
C ARG A 36 -9.78 13.55 12.64
N PHE A 37 -8.95 12.66 12.10
CA PHE A 37 -7.90 11.97 12.85
C PHE A 37 -6.48 12.46 12.52
N GLY A 38 -6.31 13.18 11.41
CA GLY A 38 -5.05 13.70 10.91
C GLY A 38 -4.36 12.75 9.92
N ALA A 39 -3.72 13.34 8.90
CA ALA A 39 -3.07 12.62 7.81
C ALA A 39 -2.02 11.58 8.28
N ARG A 40 -1.24 11.91 9.32
CA ARG A 40 -0.23 11.00 9.89
C ARG A 40 -0.82 9.71 10.47
N ARG A 41 -1.97 9.79 11.15
CA ARG A 41 -2.61 8.60 11.76
C ARG A 41 -3.20 7.69 10.70
N ILE A 42 -3.80 8.28 9.65
CA ILE A 42 -4.34 7.52 8.53
C ILE A 42 -3.24 6.84 7.73
N ASN A 43 -2.13 7.53 7.46
CA ASN A 43 -0.97 6.92 6.81
C ASN A 43 -0.40 5.74 7.62
N ALA A 44 -0.23 5.92 8.94
CA ALA A 44 0.25 4.84 9.82
C ALA A 44 -0.72 3.64 9.84
N ALA A 45 -2.04 3.88 9.86
CA ALA A 45 -3.04 2.82 9.76
C ALA A 45 -2.95 2.07 8.41
N GLY A 46 -2.71 2.81 7.32
CA GLY A 46 -2.46 2.21 6.00
C GLY A 46 -1.26 1.26 6.00
N LEU A 47 -0.13 1.68 6.57
CA LEU A 47 1.07 0.84 6.70
C LEU A 47 0.82 -0.42 7.55
N VAL A 48 0.06 -0.30 8.65
CA VAL A 48 -0.32 -1.44 9.48
C VAL A 48 -1.19 -2.43 8.69
N LEU A 49 -2.15 -1.94 7.91
CA LEU A 49 -3.00 -2.78 7.06
C LEU A 49 -2.19 -3.50 5.97
N LEU A 50 -1.20 -2.83 5.37
CA LEU A 50 -0.27 -3.46 4.42
C LEU A 50 0.53 -4.58 5.08
N LEU A 51 1.03 -4.36 6.31
CA LEU A 51 1.73 -5.39 7.06
C LEU A 51 0.81 -6.59 7.36
N LEU A 52 -0.42 -6.33 7.81
CA LEU A 52 -1.42 -7.36 8.07
C LEU A 52 -1.77 -8.14 6.79
N SER A 53 -1.88 -7.46 5.64
CA SER A 53 -2.08 -8.12 4.35
C SER A 53 -0.97 -9.15 4.06
N VAL A 54 0.29 -8.78 4.29
CA VAL A 54 1.43 -9.69 4.10
C VAL A 54 1.36 -10.86 5.07
N MET A 55 1.06 -10.59 6.35
CA MET A 55 0.93 -11.65 7.37
C MET A 55 -0.18 -12.65 7.03
N VAL A 56 -1.33 -12.16 6.55
CA VAL A 56 -2.45 -13.00 6.10
C VAL A 56 -2.07 -13.84 4.89
N GLY A 57 -1.34 -13.25 3.93
CA GLY A 57 -0.82 -13.98 2.77
C GLY A 57 0.23 -15.04 3.14
N LEU A 58 0.98 -14.85 4.23
CA LEU A 58 1.93 -15.82 4.76
C LEU A 58 1.26 -16.91 5.63
N ALA A 59 0.12 -16.60 6.24
CA ALA A 59 -0.59 -17.52 7.14
C ALA A 59 -1.25 -18.70 6.40
N GLY A 60 -1.57 -18.55 5.11
CA GLY A 60 -2.17 -19.63 4.32
C GLY A 60 -2.32 -19.30 2.85
N ILE A 61 -2.42 -20.36 2.03
CA ILE A 61 -2.58 -20.28 0.57
C ILE A 61 -4.02 -20.54 0.10
N ASP A 62 -4.97 -20.67 1.03
CA ASP A 62 -6.39 -20.83 0.69
C ASP A 62 -6.99 -19.59 0.03
N VAL A 63 -8.05 -19.80 -0.75
CA VAL A 63 -8.79 -18.74 -1.46
C VAL A 63 -9.24 -17.61 -0.52
N MET A 64 -9.62 -17.94 0.71
CA MET A 64 -10.03 -16.93 1.70
C MET A 64 -8.85 -16.05 2.15
N HIS A 65 -7.67 -16.63 2.38
CA HIS A 65 -6.46 -15.87 2.72
C HIS A 65 -6.03 -14.98 1.55
N TYR A 66 -6.18 -15.46 0.32
CA TYR A 66 -5.94 -14.69 -0.90
C TYR A 66 -6.89 -13.48 -1.03
N TRP A 67 -8.20 -13.67 -0.83
CA TRP A 67 -9.15 -12.55 -0.88
C TRP A 67 -8.94 -11.55 0.25
N LEU A 68 -8.74 -12.04 1.47
CA LEU A 68 -8.58 -11.18 2.63
C LEU A 68 -7.29 -10.34 2.55
N SER A 69 -6.17 -10.95 2.11
CA SER A 69 -4.93 -10.22 1.86
C SER A 69 -5.12 -9.16 0.78
N LEU A 70 -5.76 -9.48 -0.34
CA LEU A 70 -6.05 -8.50 -1.40
C LEU A 70 -6.94 -7.33 -0.94
N ILE A 71 -7.96 -7.59 -0.12
CA ILE A 71 -8.82 -6.54 0.43
C ILE A 71 -8.03 -5.66 1.39
N LEU A 72 -7.28 -6.25 2.32
CA LEU A 72 -6.43 -5.51 3.26
C LEU A 72 -5.37 -4.68 2.53
N LEU A 73 -4.79 -5.23 1.47
CA LEU A 73 -3.84 -4.54 0.60
C LEU A 73 -4.49 -3.30 -0.05
N GLY A 74 -5.69 -3.45 -0.60
CA GLY A 74 -6.42 -2.35 -1.24
C GLY A 74 -6.73 -1.22 -0.25
N ILE A 75 -7.25 -1.54 0.93
CA ILE A 75 -7.57 -0.55 1.96
C ILE A 75 -6.29 0.11 2.49
N GLY A 76 -5.26 -0.70 2.77
CA GLY A 76 -3.98 -0.22 3.26
C GLY A 76 -3.30 0.74 2.27
N TRP A 77 -3.35 0.41 0.98
CA TRP A 77 -2.84 1.27 -0.09
C TRP A 77 -3.58 2.61 -0.13
N ASN A 78 -4.93 2.59 -0.04
CA ASN A 78 -5.71 3.83 -0.05
C ASN A 78 -5.33 4.76 1.11
N PHE A 79 -5.31 4.23 2.33
CA PHE A 79 -4.99 5.01 3.53
C PHE A 79 -3.54 5.49 3.54
N GLY A 80 -2.60 4.65 3.11
CA GLY A 80 -1.19 5.01 2.99
C GLY A 80 -0.98 6.11 1.94
N PHE A 81 -1.49 5.92 0.73
CA PHE A 81 -1.32 6.87 -0.37
C PHE A 81 -2.00 8.21 -0.10
N THR A 82 -3.28 8.21 0.27
CA THR A 82 -4.01 9.45 0.57
C THR A 82 -3.47 10.14 1.82
N GLY A 83 -3.11 9.36 2.86
CA GLY A 83 -2.51 9.88 4.08
C GLY A 83 -1.14 10.52 3.84
N ALA A 84 -0.25 9.85 3.12
CA ALA A 84 1.07 10.38 2.78
C ALA A 84 1.00 11.64 1.91
N SER A 85 0.16 11.63 0.87
CA SER A 85 -0.07 12.81 0.02
C SER A 85 -0.60 14.00 0.82
N ALA A 86 -1.57 13.78 1.72
CA ALA A 86 -2.06 14.83 2.61
C ALA A 86 -0.97 15.38 3.55
N GLN A 87 -0.11 14.51 4.11
CA GLN A 87 1.02 14.95 4.93
C GLN A 87 2.01 15.81 4.14
N ILE A 88 2.34 15.41 2.91
CA ILE A 88 3.28 16.15 2.05
C ILE A 88 2.72 17.53 1.71
N MET A 89 1.42 17.62 1.44
CA MET A 89 0.72 18.88 1.15
C MET A 89 0.61 19.82 2.36
N ASP A 90 0.70 19.33 3.60
CA ASP A 90 0.66 20.16 4.81
C ASP A 90 1.96 20.96 5.03
N PHE A 91 3.10 20.48 4.52
CA PHE A 91 4.41 21.13 4.69
C PHE A 91 4.76 22.12 3.56
N HIS A 92 3.96 22.21 2.50
CA HIS A 92 4.24 23.04 1.33
C HIS A 92 3.23 24.17 1.15
N ARG A 93 3.69 25.27 0.55
CA ARG A 93 2.83 26.42 0.23
C ARG A 93 1.79 26.02 -0.81
N PRO A 94 0.57 26.61 -0.79
CA PRO A 94 -0.50 26.29 -1.75
C PRO A 94 -0.06 26.33 -3.21
N GLU A 95 0.83 27.25 -3.54
CA GLU A 95 1.43 27.46 -4.86
C GLU A 95 2.30 26.28 -5.33
N GLU A 96 2.91 25.54 -4.39
CA GLU A 96 3.82 24.43 -4.66
C GLU A 96 3.11 23.06 -4.56
N LYS A 97 1.93 22.99 -3.93
CA LYS A 97 1.21 21.73 -3.66
C LYS A 97 0.96 20.92 -4.92
N THR A 98 0.58 21.57 -6.03
CA THR A 98 0.33 20.89 -7.31
C THR A 98 1.60 20.25 -7.88
N GLN A 99 2.74 20.93 -7.74
CA GLN A 99 4.03 20.45 -8.25
C GLN A 99 4.62 19.35 -7.38
N VAL A 100 4.42 19.43 -6.07
CA VAL A 100 4.85 18.39 -5.12
C VAL A 100 3.96 17.15 -5.23
N GLN A 101 2.64 17.31 -5.42
CA GLN A 101 1.74 16.19 -5.66
C GLN A 101 2.09 15.46 -6.96
N SER A 102 2.35 16.18 -8.05
CA SER A 102 2.74 15.55 -9.32
C SER A 102 4.10 14.84 -9.24
N LEU A 103 5.06 15.38 -8.49
CA LEU A 103 6.33 14.70 -8.20
C LEU A 103 6.12 13.42 -7.36
N ASN A 104 5.29 13.49 -6.32
CA ASN A 104 4.93 12.32 -5.51
C ASN A 104 4.28 11.24 -6.38
N ASP A 105 3.26 11.61 -7.15
CA ASP A 105 2.57 10.69 -8.06
C ASP A 105 3.56 10.09 -9.07
N PHE A 106 4.47 10.89 -9.64
CA PHE A 106 5.51 10.42 -10.54
C PHE A 106 6.45 9.39 -9.88
N ILE A 107 6.91 9.66 -8.66
CA ILE A 107 7.77 8.72 -7.91
C ILE A 107 7.00 7.44 -7.59
N VAL A 108 5.77 7.55 -7.10
CA VAL A 108 4.92 6.38 -6.76
C VAL A 108 4.68 5.52 -7.99
N PHE A 109 4.26 6.11 -9.11
CA PHE A 109 4.03 5.36 -10.34
C PHE A 109 5.34 4.81 -10.95
N GLY A 110 6.44 5.55 -10.85
CA GLY A 110 7.76 5.08 -11.29
C GLY A 110 8.26 3.87 -10.49
N VAL A 111 8.17 3.93 -9.16
CA VAL A 111 8.49 2.81 -8.26
C VAL A 111 7.55 1.64 -8.50
N MET A 112 6.26 1.89 -8.74
CA MET A 112 5.26 0.86 -9.03
C MET A 112 5.53 0.16 -10.38
N MET A 113 6.01 0.89 -11.39
CA MET A 113 6.46 0.33 -12.66
C MET A 113 7.68 -0.59 -12.47
N ILE A 114 8.71 -0.12 -11.77
CA ILE A 114 9.93 -0.90 -11.48
C ILE A 114 9.58 -2.12 -10.64
N GLY A 115 8.74 -1.97 -9.62
CA GLY A 115 8.27 -3.04 -8.74
C GLY A 115 7.45 -4.08 -9.49
N SER A 116 6.59 -3.66 -10.43
CA SER A 116 5.80 -4.58 -11.26
C SER A 116 6.70 -5.43 -12.16
N PHE A 117 7.68 -4.81 -12.83
CA PHE A 117 8.68 -5.51 -13.63
C PHE A 117 9.54 -6.45 -12.78
N SER A 118 9.98 -5.98 -11.62
CA SER A 118 10.82 -6.76 -10.69
C SER A 118 10.05 -7.94 -10.11
N SER A 119 8.76 -7.78 -9.77
CA SER A 119 7.94 -8.89 -9.27
C SER A 119 7.70 -9.94 -10.35
N GLY A 120 7.51 -9.54 -11.61
CA GLY A 120 7.40 -10.45 -12.73
C GLY A 120 8.69 -11.24 -12.98
N ALA A 121 9.84 -10.57 -12.89
CA ALA A 121 11.15 -11.21 -13.00
C ALA A 121 11.44 -12.15 -11.81
N LEU A 122 11.17 -11.73 -10.57
CA LEU A 122 11.31 -12.57 -9.38
C LEU A 122 10.37 -13.78 -9.41
N MET A 123 9.13 -13.61 -9.88
CA MET A 123 8.18 -14.71 -10.04
C MET A 123 8.68 -15.76 -11.02
N ASN A 124 9.27 -15.31 -12.13
CA ASN A 124 9.76 -16.18 -13.19
C ASN A 124 11.04 -16.92 -12.77
N LEU A 125 11.91 -16.26 -12.00
CA LEU A 125 13.23 -16.79 -11.63
C LEU A 125 13.28 -17.51 -10.28
N PHE A 126 12.52 -17.06 -9.27
CA PHE A 126 12.67 -17.48 -7.86
C PHE A 126 11.35 -17.87 -7.17
N GLY A 127 10.22 -17.80 -7.88
CA GLY A 127 8.90 -18.23 -7.38
C GLY A 127 8.24 -17.26 -6.38
N TRP A 128 7.04 -17.62 -5.92
CA TRP A 128 6.12 -16.76 -5.16
C TRP A 128 6.70 -16.24 -3.83
N ASN A 129 7.49 -17.06 -3.12
CA ASN A 129 8.09 -16.68 -1.85
C ASN A 129 9.11 -15.54 -1.97
N ALA A 130 9.87 -15.47 -3.07
CA ALA A 130 10.86 -14.42 -3.27
C ALA A 130 10.19 -13.03 -3.42
N VAL A 131 9.01 -12.97 -4.05
CA VAL A 131 8.24 -11.73 -4.18
C VAL A 131 7.76 -11.25 -2.80
N LEU A 132 7.28 -12.16 -1.95
CA LEU A 132 6.81 -11.84 -0.60
C LEU A 132 7.95 -11.30 0.29
N TRP A 133 9.07 -12.01 0.35
CA TRP A 133 10.25 -11.56 1.11
C TRP A 133 10.84 -10.25 0.58
N GLY A 134 10.89 -10.07 -0.75
CA GLY A 134 11.36 -8.84 -1.37
C GLY A 134 10.49 -7.62 -1.04
N SER A 135 9.18 -7.81 -0.89
CA SER A 135 8.24 -6.74 -0.55
C SER A 135 8.30 -6.30 0.93
N LEU A 136 8.75 -7.19 1.81
CA LEU A 136 8.84 -6.94 3.25
C LEU A 136 9.89 -5.89 3.61
N VAL A 137 11.02 -5.87 2.90
CA VAL A 137 12.14 -4.95 3.14
C VAL A 137 11.74 -3.47 3.00
N PRO A 138 11.19 -3.01 1.86
CA PRO A 138 10.78 -1.62 1.71
C PRO A 138 9.64 -1.23 2.66
N VAL A 139 8.71 -2.14 2.96
CA VAL A 139 7.63 -1.89 3.94
C VAL A 139 8.18 -1.69 5.35
N ALA A 140 9.10 -2.55 5.78
CA ALA A 140 9.75 -2.44 7.09
C ALA A 140 10.58 -1.15 7.20
N VAL A 141 11.33 -0.80 6.16
CA VAL A 141 12.11 0.44 6.11
C VAL A 141 11.21 1.67 6.19
N ALA A 142 10.10 1.70 5.43
CA ALA A 142 9.14 2.80 5.48
C ALA A 142 8.51 2.95 6.87
N LEU A 143 8.14 1.84 7.50
CA LEU A 143 7.56 1.83 8.85
C LEU A 143 8.56 2.33 9.90
N ILE A 144 9.82 1.86 9.84
CA ILE A 144 10.89 2.29 10.73
C ILE A 144 11.18 3.78 10.52
N ALA A 145 11.26 4.27 9.28
CA ALA A 145 11.49 5.68 8.99
C ALA A 145 10.35 6.57 9.53
N LEU A 146 9.10 6.11 9.44
CA LEU A 146 7.94 6.83 9.94
C LEU A 146 7.87 6.89 11.48
N LEU A 147 8.35 5.83 12.15
CA LEU A 147 8.47 5.75 13.61
C LEU A 147 9.71 6.49 14.15
N ALA A 148 10.84 6.43 13.43
CA ALA A 148 12.09 7.09 13.75
C ALA A 148 12.06 8.60 13.44
N GLY A 149 11.17 9.02 12.52
CA GLY A 149 10.82 10.41 12.26
C GLY A 149 10.16 11.08 13.48
N ARG A 150 10.98 11.37 14.49
CA ARG A 150 10.68 12.31 15.57
C ARG A 150 10.45 13.68 14.95
N ARG A 151 9.42 14.39 15.42
CA ARG A 151 9.16 15.78 15.03
C ARG A 151 10.44 16.60 15.25
N PRO A 152 10.85 17.51 14.34
CA PRO A 152 11.51 18.72 14.81
C PRO A 152 10.50 19.40 15.72
N THR A 153 10.82 19.42 17.02
CA THR A 153 10.13 20.22 18.01
C THR A 153 10.30 21.68 17.57
N LEU A 154 9.34 22.21 16.81
CA LEU A 154 9.14 23.65 16.70
C LEU A 154 8.65 24.10 18.07
N ARG A 155 9.59 24.30 18.99
CA ARG A 155 9.40 25.17 20.15
C ARG A 155 9.49 26.59 19.59
N GLY A 156 8.41 27.34 19.81
CA GLY A 156 8.36 28.77 19.56
C GLY A 156 9.17 29.57 20.57
#